data_AF-A0A9C8JA09-F1
#
_entry.id   AF-A0A9C8JA09-F1
#
_cell.length_a   1.000
_cell.length_b   1.000
_cell.length_c   1.000
_cell.angle_alpha   90.00
_cell.angle_beta   90.00
_cell.angle_gamma   90.00
#
_symmetry.space_group_name_H-M   'P 1'
#
loop_
_entity.id
_entity.type
_entity.pdbx_description
1 polymer ?
#
loop_
_entity_poly.entity_id
_entity_poly.type
_entity_poly.pdbx_seq_one_letter_code
_entity_poly.pdbx_strand_id
1 'polypeptide(L)'
;MNDVYGPIIRDGLWKNNPALVQLLGLCPLLAVSNTFINGLGLGLATTLTLVASNGIVSLLRKQIPDEARLPVFVMIIASIVTAIELSMNAWFHELYLILGIFIPLIVTNCAIT
;
A
#
# COMPACT_ATOMS: atom_id res chain seq x y z
N MET A 1 -35.43 -21.80 2.63
CA MET A 1 -34.52 -21.12 3.59
C MET A 1 -33.04 -21.08 3.12
N ASN A 2 -32.69 -21.58 1.92
CA ASN A 2 -31.30 -21.65 1.44
C ASN A 2 -31.00 -20.76 0.20
N ASP A 3 -32.00 -20.14 -0.42
CA ASP A 3 -31.84 -19.40 -1.69
C ASP A 3 -31.38 -17.95 -1.55
N VAL A 4 -31.28 -17.43 -0.32
CA VAL A 4 -30.94 -16.02 -0.05
C VAL A 4 -29.42 -15.80 0.08
N TYR A 5 -28.64 -16.81 0.48
CA TYR A 5 -27.19 -16.66 0.74
C TYR A 5 -26.30 -16.87 -0.49
N GLY A 6 -26.74 -17.68 -1.46
CA GLY A 6 -26.01 -17.95 -2.70
C GLY A 6 -25.57 -16.69 -3.49
N PRO A 7 -26.45 -15.70 -3.73
CA PRO A 7 -26.06 -14.48 -4.44
C PRO A 7 -25.15 -13.57 -3.62
N ILE A 8 -25.30 -13.52 -2.29
CA ILE A 8 -24.49 -12.66 -1.41
C ILE A 8 -23.03 -13.13 -1.35
N ILE A 9 -22.81 -14.45 -1.26
CA ILE A 9 -21.46 -15.02 -1.30
C ILE A 9 -20.85 -14.84 -2.70
N ARG A 10 -21.64 -15.01 -3.77
CA ARG A 10 -21.16 -14.88 -5.15
C ARG A 10 -20.85 -13.41 -5.53
N ASP A 11 -21.63 -12.45 -5.08
CA ASP A 11 -21.37 -11.02 -5.30
C ASP A 11 -20.22 -10.51 -4.44
N GLY A 12 -20.08 -10.99 -3.20
CA GLY A 12 -18.95 -10.69 -2.32
C GLY A 12 -17.62 -11.25 -2.81
N LEU A 13 -17.61 -12.45 -3.39
CA LEU A 13 -16.37 -13.10 -3.86
C LEU A 13 -15.97 -12.68 -5.29
N TRP A 14 -16.95 -12.42 -6.17
CA TRP A 14 -16.70 -12.29 -7.63
C TRP A 14 -16.95 -10.91 -8.24
N LYS A 15 -17.81 -10.07 -7.65
CA LYS A 15 -18.11 -8.73 -8.20
C LYS A 15 -17.61 -7.57 -7.36
N ASN A 16 -17.53 -7.72 -6.04
CA ASN A 16 -17.13 -6.67 -5.10
C ASN A 16 -15.83 -6.96 -4.34
N ASN A 17 -15.08 -8.00 -4.71
CA ASN A 17 -13.81 -8.27 -4.04
C ASN A 17 -12.70 -7.42 -4.68
N PRO A 18 -12.22 -6.35 -4.02
CA PRO A 18 -11.15 -5.50 -4.57
C PRO A 18 -9.87 -6.29 -4.85
N ALA A 19 -9.65 -7.41 -4.13
CA ALA A 19 -8.52 -8.30 -4.34
C ALA A 19 -8.64 -9.18 -5.61
N LEU A 20 -9.87 -9.52 -6.06
CA LEU A 20 -10.09 -10.44 -7.19
C LEU A 20 -10.42 -9.74 -8.51
N VAL A 21 -11.11 -8.59 -8.49
CA VAL A 21 -11.60 -7.93 -9.72
C VAL A 21 -10.68 -6.82 -10.21
N GLN A 22 -9.99 -6.11 -9.31
CA GLN A 22 -9.35 -4.85 -9.67
C GLN A 22 -7.81 -4.86 -9.59
N LEU A 23 -7.22 -5.97 -9.11
CA LEU A 23 -5.77 -6.23 -9.19
C LEU A 23 -4.92 -5.06 -8.66
N LEU A 24 -5.44 -4.32 -7.66
CA LEU A 24 -4.74 -3.19 -7.08
C LEU A 24 -3.57 -3.72 -6.24
N GLY A 25 -2.34 -3.55 -6.74
CA GLY A 25 -1.11 -4.04 -6.10
C GLY A 25 -0.31 -5.07 -6.90
N LEU A 26 -0.69 -5.38 -8.14
CA LEU A 26 0.12 -6.27 -9.01
C LEU A 26 1.54 -5.75 -9.26
N CYS A 27 1.71 -4.43 -9.40
CA CYS A 27 3.00 -3.81 -9.73
C CYS A 27 4.11 -4.18 -8.73
N PRO A 28 3.93 -4.02 -7.39
CA PRO A 28 4.94 -4.47 -6.42
C PRO A 28 5.02 -5.99 -6.27
N LEU A 29 3.90 -6.72 -6.46
CA LEU A 29 3.87 -8.18 -6.38
C LEU A 29 4.75 -8.85 -7.44
N LEU A 30 4.70 -8.36 -8.67
CA LEU A 30 5.52 -8.87 -9.78
C LEU A 30 7.01 -8.56 -9.56
N ALA A 31 7.34 -7.41 -8.98
CA ALA A 31 8.72 -7.01 -8.73
C ALA A 31 9.40 -7.86 -7.62
N VAL A 32 8.65 -8.17 -6.56
CA VAL A 32 9.21 -8.76 -5.34
C VAL A 32 9.28 -10.30 -5.34
N SER A 33 8.78 -10.94 -6.40
CA SER A 33 8.76 -12.40 -6.57
C SER A 33 10.13 -13.06 -6.73
N ASN A 34 11.22 -12.28 -6.75
CA ASN A 34 12.58 -12.77 -6.92
C ASN A 34 13.14 -13.46 -5.66
N THR A 35 12.87 -12.94 -4.46
CA THR A 35 13.38 -13.53 -3.21
C THR A 35 12.41 -13.34 -2.04
N PHE A 36 12.36 -14.33 -1.14
CA PHE A 36 11.50 -14.28 0.04
C PHE A 36 11.85 -13.12 0.99
N ILE A 37 13.14 -12.80 1.12
CA ILE A 37 13.65 -11.73 1.99
C ILE A 37 13.21 -10.37 1.47
N ASN A 38 13.25 -10.14 0.16
CA ASN A 38 12.77 -8.90 -0.46
C ASN A 38 11.25 -8.78 -0.30
N GLY A 39 10.52 -9.89 -0.47
CA GLY A 39 9.06 -9.98 -0.29
C GLY A 39 8.64 -9.56 1.11
N LEU A 40 9.29 -10.12 2.12
CA LEU A 40 9.01 -9.84 3.52
C LEU A 40 9.35 -8.38 3.87
N GLY A 41 10.49 -7.88 3.38
CA GLY A 41 10.92 -6.49 3.61
C GLY A 41 9.95 -5.47 3.03
N LEU A 42 9.52 -5.65 1.78
CA LEU A 42 8.56 -4.76 1.13
C LEU A 42 7.17 -4.83 1.78
N GLY A 43 6.72 -6.03 2.16
CA GLY A 43 5.45 -6.24 2.85
C GLY A 43 5.41 -5.53 4.21
N LEU A 44 6.44 -5.69 5.04
CA LEU A 44 6.55 -5.00 6.32
C LEU A 44 6.60 -3.48 6.16
N ALA A 45 7.43 -2.98 5.22
CA ALA A 45 7.52 -1.55 4.94
C ALA A 45 6.16 -0.97 4.50
N THR A 46 5.43 -1.67 3.64
CA THR A 46 4.10 -1.25 3.17
C THR A 46 3.08 -1.24 4.30
N THR A 47 3.09 -2.26 5.15
CA THR A 47 2.14 -2.37 6.28
C THR A 47 2.38 -1.25 7.30
N LEU A 48 3.65 -0.96 7.62
CA LEU A 48 4.02 0.15 8.50
C LEU A 48 3.61 1.50 7.92
N THR A 49 3.87 1.72 6.63
CA THR A 49 3.46 2.94 5.93
C THR A 49 1.95 3.11 5.98
N LEU A 50 1.19 2.05 5.74
CA LEU A 50 -0.28 2.08 5.74
C LEU A 50 -0.85 2.44 7.11
N VAL A 51 -0.33 1.85 8.18
CA VAL A 51 -0.78 2.16 9.55
C VAL A 51 -0.45 3.60 9.91
N ALA A 52 0.77 4.05 9.60
CA ALA A 52 1.21 5.42 9.87
C ALA A 52 0.42 6.46 9.07
N SER A 53 0.19 6.21 7.77
CA SER A 53 -0.55 7.13 6.90
C SER A 53 -2.01 7.24 7.31
N ASN A 54 -2.69 6.13 7.62
CA ASN A 54 -4.06 6.16 8.11
C ASN A 54 -4.18 6.92 9.44
N GLY A 55 -3.20 6.77 10.33
CA GLY A 55 -3.14 7.54 11.59
C GLY A 55 -3.04 9.04 11.35
N ILE A 56 -2.11 9.47 10.49
CA ILE A 56 -1.88 10.90 10.17
C ILE A 56 -3.06 11.49 9.38
N VAL A 57 -3.59 10.76 8.40
CA VAL A 57 -4.74 11.21 7.60
C VAL A 57 -6.00 11.39 8.46
N SER A 58 -6.23 10.50 9.42
CA SER A 58 -7.36 10.62 10.36
C SER A 58 -7.31 11.94 11.15
N LEU A 59 -6.11 12.37 11.55
CA LEU A 59 -5.89 13.64 12.27
C LEU A 59 -6.04 14.87 11.36
N LEU A 60 -5.53 14.81 10.13
CA LEU A 60 -5.51 15.95 9.19
C LEU A 60 -6.81 16.12 8.39
N ARG A 61 -7.68 15.10 8.34
CA ARG A 61 -8.93 15.10 7.56
C ARG A 61 -9.80 16.34 7.77
N LYS A 62 -9.75 16.95 8.95
CA LYS A 62 -10.61 18.08 9.34
C LYS A 62 -10.09 19.44 8.85
N GLN A 63 -8.83 19.54 8.42
CA GLN A 63 -8.19 20.80 7.98
C GLN A 63 -7.97 20.88 6.46
N ILE A 64 -8.14 19.80 5.71
CA ILE A 64 -7.78 19.75 4.28
C ILE A 64 -9.00 20.08 3.40
N PRO A 65 -8.90 21.06 2.48
CA PRO A 65 -9.95 21.37 1.51
C PRO A 65 -10.12 20.22 0.49
N ASP A 66 -11.38 19.98 0.11
CA ASP A 66 -11.80 18.82 -0.70
C ASP A 66 -11.06 18.69 -2.04
N GLU A 67 -10.70 19.82 -2.64
CA GLU A 67 -10.00 19.95 -3.92
C GLU A 67 -8.56 19.42 -3.89
N ALA A 68 -7.91 19.45 -2.71
CA ALA A 68 -6.49 19.11 -2.55
C ALA A 68 -6.24 17.79 -1.80
N ARG A 69 -7.28 17.02 -1.46
CA ARG A 69 -7.13 15.80 -0.64
C ARG A 69 -6.20 14.75 -1.25
N LEU A 70 -6.35 14.44 -2.54
CA LEU A 70 -5.52 13.43 -3.21
C LEU A 70 -4.01 13.80 -3.21
N PRO A 71 -3.60 15.00 -3.68
CA PRO A 71 -2.19 15.39 -3.64
C PRO A 71 -1.60 15.44 -2.22
N VAL A 72 -2.38 15.91 -1.24
CA VAL A 72 -1.93 15.99 0.16
C VAL A 72 -1.72 14.61 0.75
N PHE A 73 -2.59 13.64 0.47
CA PHE A 73 -2.42 12.26 0.95
C PHE A 73 -1.19 11.60 0.35
N VAL A 74 -0.93 11.79 -0.95
CA VAL A 74 0.26 11.27 -1.62
C VAL A 74 1.55 11.88 -1.05
N MET A 75 1.56 13.20 -0.76
CA MET A 75 2.69 13.88 -0.11
C MET A 75 2.99 13.30 1.28
N ILE A 76 1.96 13.05 2.09
CA ILE A 76 2.11 12.45 3.42
C ILE A 76 2.72 11.05 3.30
N ILE A 77 2.17 10.21 2.43
CA ILE A 77 2.68 8.85 2.22
C ILE A 77 4.13 8.89 1.73
N ALA A 78 4.45 9.74 0.75
CA ALA A 78 5.82 9.89 0.25
C ALA A 78 6.80 10.25 1.37
N SER A 79 6.46 11.20 2.24
CA SER A 79 7.33 11.59 3.37
C SER A 79 7.61 10.45 4.36
N ILE A 80 6.59 9.63 4.66
CA ILE A 80 6.71 8.46 5.54
C ILE A 80 7.59 7.40 4.88
N VAL A 81 7.35 7.12 3.60
CA VAL A 81 8.14 6.12 2.88
C VAL A 81 9.60 6.56 2.82
N THR A 82 9.89 7.81 2.48
CA THR A 82 11.27 8.35 2.49
C THR A 82 11.94 8.22 3.87
N ALA A 83 11.22 8.41 4.97
CA ALA A 83 11.77 8.17 6.31
C ALA A 83 12.12 6.68 6.53
N ILE A 84 11.29 5.76 6.03
CA ILE A 84 11.55 4.32 6.07
C ILE A 84 12.74 3.95 5.18
N GLU A 85 12.89 4.57 4.00
CA GLU A 85 14.05 4.37 3.12
C GLU A 85 15.37 4.70 3.82
N LEU A 86 15.42 5.88 4.45
CA LEU A 86 16.60 6.34 5.17
C LEU A 86 16.91 5.42 6.36
N SER A 87 15.86 4.93 7.04
CA SER A 87 15.99 3.97 8.13
C SER A 87 16.52 2.61 7.64
N MET A 88 16.04 2.13 6.49
CA MET A 88 16.54 0.89 5.87
C MET A 88 17.98 1.02 5.36
N ASN A 89 18.36 2.16 4.79
CA ASN A 89 19.74 2.42 4.37
C ASN A 89 20.73 2.31 5.55
N ALA A 90 20.30 2.68 6.76
CA ALA A 90 21.14 2.61 7.95
C ALA A 90 21.35 1.18 8.49
N TRP A 91 20.38 0.27 8.34
CA TRP A 91 20.44 -1.10 8.90
C TRP A 91 20.68 -2.21 7.87
N PHE A 92 20.18 -2.08 6.63
CA PHE A 92 20.21 -3.13 5.60
C PHE A 92 20.57 -2.56 4.23
N HIS A 93 21.86 -2.36 3.99
CA HIS A 93 22.38 -1.73 2.77
C HIS A 93 22.17 -2.57 1.50
N GLU A 94 22.29 -3.91 1.58
CA GLU A 94 21.97 -4.80 0.44
C GLU A 94 20.49 -4.72 0.05
N LEU A 95 19.59 -4.60 1.04
CA LEU A 95 18.16 -4.50 0.79
C LEU A 95 17.81 -3.12 0.21
N TYR A 96 18.48 -2.06 0.66
CA TYR A 96 18.31 -0.70 0.14
C TYR A 96 18.68 -0.57 -1.35
N LEU A 97 19.76 -1.20 -1.81
CA LEU A 97 20.16 -1.15 -3.23
C LEU A 97 19.09 -1.70 -4.18
N ILE A 98 18.31 -2.68 -3.71
CA ILE A 98 17.23 -3.30 -4.48
C ILE A 98 15.93 -2.53 -4.26
N LEU A 99 15.61 -2.19 -3.01
CA LEU A 99 14.33 -1.58 -2.65
C LEU A 99 14.21 -0.11 -3.07
N GLY A 100 15.31 0.65 -3.14
CA GLY A 100 15.37 2.08 -3.49
C GLY A 100 14.63 2.44 -4.80
N ILE A 101 14.64 1.54 -5.78
CA ILE A 101 13.92 1.71 -7.07
C ILE A 101 12.43 1.37 -6.93
N PHE A 102 12.05 0.57 -5.93
CA PHE A 102 10.68 0.10 -5.69
C PHE A 102 9.89 0.96 -4.70
N ILE A 103 10.51 1.90 -3.98
CA ILE A 103 9.79 2.84 -3.12
C ILE A 103 8.79 3.73 -3.87
N PRO A 104 9.11 4.28 -5.06
CA PRO A 104 8.12 4.98 -5.88
C PRO A 104 6.89 4.12 -6.19
N LEU A 105 7.06 2.80 -6.33
CA LEU A 105 5.96 1.86 -6.55
C LEU A 105 5.06 1.66 -5.33
N ILE A 106 5.54 1.95 -4.10
CA ILE A 106 4.72 1.97 -2.88
C ILE A 106 3.77 3.17 -2.93
N VAL A 107 4.28 4.35 -3.29
CA VAL A 107 3.47 5.58 -3.38
C VAL A 107 2.44 5.49 -4.52
N THR A 108 2.76 4.81 -5.62
CA THR A 108 1.81 4.55 -6.71
C THR A 108 1.01 3.26 -6.52
N ASN A 109 1.08 2.61 -5.36
CA ASN A 109 0.29 1.41 -5.13
C ASN A 109 -1.19 1.80 -5.02
N CYS A 110 -1.97 1.39 -6.01
CA CYS A 110 -3.41 1.66 -6.06
C CYS A 110 -4.19 0.96 -4.92
N ALA A 111 -3.59 0.03 -4.16
CA ALA A 111 -4.21 -0.52 -2.96
C ALA A 111 -4.09 0.42 -1.74
N ILE A 112 -3.15 1.37 -1.80
CA ILE A 112 -2.84 2.32 -0.72
C ILE A 112 -3.52 3.68 -0.97
N THR A 113 -3.74 4.05 -2.24
CA THR A 113 -4.39 5.30 -2.68
C THR A 113 -5.86 5.07 -3.04
#